data_AF-A0A841JFD4-F1
#
_entry.id   AF-A0A841JFD4-F1
#
_cell.length_a   1.000
_cell.length_b   1.000
_cell.length_c   1.000
_cell.angle_alpha   90.00
_cell.angle_beta   90.00
_cell.angle_gamma   90.00
#
_symmetry.space_group_name_H-M   'P 1'
#
loop_
_entity.id
_entity.type
_entity.pdbx_description
1 polymer ?
#
loop_
_entity_poly.entity_id
_entity_poly.type
_entity_poly.pdbx_seq_one_letter_code
_entity_poly.pdbx_strand_id
1 'polypeptide(L)'
;MNTKTSNVAEFTATQNERFNSIFPIIGASASEVIINLKGRGRSSWKNTLENIHVVNNPLNTVEKNYYKELDQAIDLDEEYTPNLITQIVCEARYATGMPAFQSKIETNCENELFKLFLWEDVYEPSDNDEKKIFRGYKPICRLRK
;
A
#
# COMPACT_ATOMS: atom_id res chain seq x y z
N MET A 1 33.39 -4.15 18.02
CA MET A 1 32.03 -4.43 17.53
C MET A 1 31.13 -3.28 17.97
N ASN A 2 30.77 -2.37 17.06
CA ASN A 2 29.84 -1.29 17.36
C ASN A 2 28.43 -1.76 17.03
N THR A 3 27.71 -2.23 18.03
CA THR A 3 26.25 -2.41 17.95
C THR A 3 25.62 -1.03 17.89
N LYS A 4 25.25 -0.57 16.69
CA LYS A 4 24.25 0.49 16.52
C LYS A 4 22.95 -0.04 17.12
N THR A 5 22.70 0.29 18.38
CA THR A 5 21.36 0.28 18.95
C THR A 5 20.53 1.24 18.10
N SER A 6 19.71 0.68 17.21
CA SER A 6 18.68 1.43 16.51
C SER A 6 17.78 2.05 17.58
N ASN A 7 17.86 3.36 17.77
CA ASN A 7 16.89 4.10 18.56
C ASN A 7 15.52 3.86 17.92
N VAL A 8 14.74 2.92 18.46
CA VAL A 8 13.32 2.82 18.19
C VAL A 8 12.73 4.10 18.76
N ALA A 9 12.42 5.06 17.90
CA ALA A 9 11.76 6.27 18.32
C ALA A 9 10.49 5.87 19.07
N GLU A 10 10.40 6.27 20.33
CA GLU A 10 9.24 5.97 21.16
C GLU A 10 8.00 6.60 20.51
N PHE A 11 6.96 5.81 20.32
CA PHE A 11 5.72 6.30 19.72
C PHE A 11 5.07 7.35 20.62
N THR A 12 4.55 8.40 19.99
CA THR A 12 3.63 9.32 20.67
C THR A 12 2.39 8.56 21.17
N ALA A 13 1.66 9.14 22.12
CA ALA A 13 0.43 8.53 22.65
C ALA A 13 -0.56 8.13 21.53
N THR A 14 -0.80 9.03 20.56
CA THR A 14 -1.65 8.75 19.40
C THR A 14 -1.09 7.66 18.50
N GLN A 15 0.23 7.58 18.31
CA GLN A 15 0.84 6.49 17.53
C GLN A 15 0.71 5.14 18.24
N ASN A 16 0.83 5.11 19.57
CA ASN A 16 0.59 3.90 20.37
C ASN A 16 -0.85 3.42 20.30
N GLU A 17 -1.83 4.33 20.41
CA GLU A 17 -3.25 3.98 20.25
C GLU A 17 -3.51 3.35 18.86
N ARG A 18 -2.98 3.98 17.81
CA ARG A 18 -3.11 3.48 16.44
C ARG A 18 -2.40 2.13 16.26
N PHE A 19 -1.17 1.99 16.74
CA PHE A 19 -0.43 0.73 16.71
C PHE A 19 -1.22 -0.39 17.38
N ASN A 20 -1.71 -0.17 18.60
CA ASN A 20 -2.47 -1.16 19.36
C ASN A 20 -3.77 -1.57 18.65
N SER A 21 -4.38 -0.67 17.86
CA SER A 21 -5.59 -0.99 17.11
C SER A 21 -5.37 -1.89 15.88
N ILE A 22 -4.20 -1.83 15.23
CA ILE A 22 -3.92 -2.60 14.00
C ILE A 22 -2.94 -3.76 14.20
N PHE A 23 -2.14 -3.75 15.27
CA PHE A 23 -1.21 -4.83 15.58
C PHE A 23 -1.88 -6.21 15.66
N PRO A 24 -3.08 -6.38 16.27
CA PRO A 24 -3.78 -7.66 16.24
C PRO A 24 -4.17 -8.15 14.84
N ILE A 25 -4.28 -7.24 13.86
CA ILE A 25 -4.71 -7.51 12.48
C ILE A 25 -3.51 -7.84 11.60
N ILE A 26 -2.50 -6.96 11.58
CA ILE A 26 -1.38 -7.04 10.62
C ILE A 26 -0.02 -7.38 11.27
N GLY A 27 0.00 -7.60 12.58
CA GLY A 27 1.19 -8.06 13.30
C GLY A 27 2.37 -7.09 13.23
N ALA A 28 3.56 -7.62 12.95
CA ALA A 28 4.82 -6.88 12.99
C ALA A 28 4.85 -5.66 12.04
N SER A 29 4.13 -5.71 10.91
CA SER A 29 4.05 -4.59 9.96
C SER A 29 3.38 -3.34 10.55
N ALA A 30 2.66 -3.46 11.66
CA ALA A 30 1.98 -2.33 12.31
C ALA A 30 2.93 -1.19 12.67
N SER A 31 4.15 -1.49 13.15
CA SER A 31 5.09 -0.43 13.53
C SER A 31 5.51 0.41 12.34
N GLU A 32 5.84 -0.24 11.22
CA GLU A 32 6.23 0.40 9.98
C GLU A 32 5.08 1.23 9.38
N VAL A 33 3.86 0.71 9.41
CA VAL A 33 2.67 1.46 9.01
C VAL A 33 2.56 2.74 9.82
N ILE A 34 2.62 2.68 11.15
CA ILE A 34 2.45 3.85 12.02
C ILE A 34 3.53 4.92 11.79
N ILE A 35 4.77 4.52 11.50
CA ILE A 35 5.87 5.45 11.21
C ILE A 35 5.65 6.16 9.88
N ASN A 36 5.05 5.49 8.90
CA ASN A 36 4.88 6.01 7.53
C ASN A 36 3.51 6.67 7.27
N LEU A 37 2.65 6.77 8.28
CA LEU A 37 1.38 7.48 8.16
C LEU A 37 1.57 8.97 7.88
N LYS A 38 0.76 9.50 6.97
CA LYS A 38 0.68 10.93 6.66
C LYS A 38 -0.52 11.56 7.36
N GLY A 39 -0.49 12.88 7.55
CA GLY A 39 -1.64 13.60 8.12
C GLY A 39 -2.89 13.62 7.22
N ARG A 40 -2.70 13.49 5.90
CA ARG A 40 -3.76 13.56 4.87
C ARG A 40 -3.44 12.70 3.65
N GLY A 41 -4.43 12.48 2.79
CA GLY A 41 -4.28 11.74 1.54
C GLY A 41 -4.39 10.23 1.71
N ARG A 42 -3.89 9.47 0.71
CA ARG A 42 -4.02 8.01 0.65
C ARG A 42 -3.42 7.29 1.87
N SER A 43 -2.28 7.74 2.37
CA SER A 43 -1.61 7.18 3.57
C SER A 43 -2.05 7.83 4.87
N SER A 44 -3.24 8.46 4.91
CA SER A 44 -3.81 8.99 6.16
C SER A 44 -4.30 7.87 7.06
N TRP A 45 -4.37 8.12 8.37
CA TRP A 45 -4.84 7.13 9.33
C TRP A 45 -6.21 6.55 8.96
N LYS A 46 -7.18 7.42 8.62
CA LYS A 46 -8.53 7.02 8.26
C LYS A 46 -8.52 6.04 7.08
N ASN A 47 -7.88 6.42 5.98
CA ASN A 47 -7.85 5.60 4.77
C ASN A 47 -7.05 4.30 5.00
N THR A 48 -5.95 4.37 5.72
CA THR A 48 -5.11 3.20 6.02
C THR A 48 -5.86 2.18 6.87
N LEU A 49 -6.59 2.64 7.90
CA LEU A 49 -7.40 1.78 8.75
C LEU A 49 -8.53 1.11 7.95
N GLU A 50 -9.24 1.88 7.12
CA GLU A 50 -10.27 1.34 6.21
C GLU A 50 -9.69 0.25 5.29
N ASN A 51 -8.52 0.53 4.68
CA ASN A 51 -7.84 -0.42 3.80
C ASN A 51 -7.40 -1.70 4.51
N ILE A 52 -6.79 -1.58 5.71
CA ILE A 52 -6.43 -2.73 6.55
C ILE A 52 -7.65 -3.62 6.81
N HIS A 53 -8.80 -3.04 7.15
CA HIS A 53 -10.01 -3.83 7.37
C HIS A 53 -10.49 -4.54 6.10
N VAL A 54 -10.49 -3.86 4.95
CA VAL A 54 -10.93 -4.44 3.68
C VAL A 54 -10.05 -5.64 3.28
N VAL A 55 -8.72 -5.47 3.23
CA VAL A 55 -7.84 -6.51 2.65
C VAL A 55 -7.62 -7.70 3.58
N ASN A 56 -7.81 -7.52 4.89
CA ASN A 56 -7.68 -8.61 5.87
C ASN A 56 -9.01 -9.30 6.21
N ASN A 57 -10.15 -8.79 5.71
CA ASN A 57 -11.47 -9.40 5.93
C ASN A 57 -12.24 -9.57 4.60
N PRO A 58 -11.73 -10.38 3.65
CA PRO A 58 -12.38 -10.60 2.36
C PRO A 58 -13.77 -11.25 2.53
N LEU A 59 -14.74 -10.83 1.72
CA LEU A 59 -16.13 -11.28 1.80
C LEU A 59 -16.32 -12.73 1.34
N ASN A 60 -15.45 -13.20 0.45
CA ASN A 60 -15.52 -14.54 -0.14
C ASN A 60 -14.14 -15.05 -0.58
N THR A 61 -14.08 -16.32 -0.99
CA THR A 61 -12.84 -16.98 -1.41
C THR A 61 -12.22 -16.34 -2.66
N VAL A 62 -13.03 -15.83 -3.60
CA VAL A 62 -12.54 -15.18 -4.81
C VAL A 62 -11.79 -13.90 -4.44
N GLU A 63 -12.38 -13.06 -3.60
CA GLU A 63 -11.74 -11.83 -3.12
C GLU A 63 -10.48 -12.13 -2.29
N LYS A 64 -10.52 -13.16 -1.45
CA LYS A 64 -9.35 -13.61 -0.69
C LYS A 64 -8.18 -13.99 -1.60
N ASN A 65 -8.45 -14.77 -2.66
CA ASN A 65 -7.42 -15.17 -3.62
C ASN A 65 -6.92 -13.97 -4.41
N TYR A 66 -7.83 -13.08 -4.82
CA TYR A 66 -7.47 -11.86 -5.55
C TYR A 66 -6.51 -10.96 -4.77
N TYR A 67 -6.79 -10.67 -3.49
CA TYR A 67 -5.85 -9.90 -2.68
C TYR A 67 -4.52 -10.63 -2.44
N LYS A 68 -4.53 -11.97 -2.37
CA LYS A 68 -3.30 -12.75 -2.27
C LYS A 68 -2.45 -12.61 -3.54
N GLU A 69 -3.05 -12.73 -4.73
CA GLU A 69 -2.33 -12.57 -6.00
C GLU A 69 -1.74 -11.16 -6.13
N LEU A 70 -2.50 -10.11 -5.78
CA LEU A 70 -1.99 -8.74 -5.78
C LEU A 70 -0.82 -8.53 -4.82
N ASP A 71 -0.91 -9.08 -3.60
CA ASP A 71 0.14 -8.95 -2.57
C ASP A 71 1.45 -9.64 -3.01
N GLN A 72 1.34 -10.75 -3.75
CA GLN A 72 2.49 -11.52 -4.26
C GLN A 72 3.13 -10.92 -5.51
N ALA A 73 2.39 -10.11 -6.27
CA ALA A 73 2.89 -9.48 -7.49
C ALA A 73 3.72 -8.21 -7.25
N ILE A 74 3.81 -7.73 -6.00
CA ILE A 74 4.47 -6.48 -5.65
C ILE A 74 5.67 -6.73 -4.72
N ASP A 75 6.82 -6.24 -5.14
CA ASP A 75 8.04 -6.13 -4.34
C ASP A 75 8.12 -4.73 -3.69
N LEU A 76 8.61 -4.66 -2.45
CA LEU A 76 8.76 -3.39 -1.72
C LEU A 76 9.91 -2.53 -2.27
N ASP A 77 10.88 -3.15 -2.94
CA ASP A 77 12.07 -2.45 -3.44
C ASP A 77 11.93 -1.91 -4.87
N GLU A 78 10.80 -2.18 -5.53
CA GLU A 78 10.53 -1.81 -6.93
C GLU A 78 9.61 -0.59 -7.09
N GLU A 79 9.72 0.08 -8.24
CA GLU A 79 8.84 1.18 -8.63
C GLU A 79 7.83 0.73 -9.69
N TYR A 80 6.58 1.17 -9.53
CA TYR A 80 5.48 0.76 -10.38
C TYR A 80 4.84 1.96 -11.09
N THR A 81 4.84 1.92 -12.42
CA THR A 81 4.10 2.90 -13.23
C THR A 81 2.59 2.59 -13.22
N PRO A 82 1.71 3.56 -13.55
CA PRO A 82 0.27 3.30 -13.67
C PRO A 82 -0.08 2.17 -14.66
N ASN A 83 0.69 2.07 -15.75
CA ASN A 83 0.53 0.98 -16.73
C ASN A 83 0.86 -0.39 -16.13
N LEU A 84 1.94 -0.49 -15.35
CA LEU A 84 2.34 -1.75 -14.72
C LEU A 84 1.33 -2.17 -13.65
N ILE A 85 0.87 -1.23 -12.82
CA ILE A 85 -0.24 -1.44 -11.88
C ILE A 85 -1.47 -1.97 -12.61
N THR A 86 -1.84 -1.36 -13.73
CA THR A 86 -3.00 -1.78 -14.53
C THR A 86 -2.84 -3.20 -15.05
N GLN A 87 -1.65 -3.56 -15.53
CA GLN A 87 -1.36 -4.91 -15.99
C GLN A 87 -1.50 -5.93 -14.84
N ILE A 88 -0.81 -5.70 -13.72
CA ILE A 88 -0.83 -6.57 -12.54
C ILE A 88 -2.27 -6.81 -12.07
N VAL A 89 -3.06 -5.74 -11.95
CA VAL A 89 -4.45 -5.85 -11.47
C VAL A 89 -5.32 -6.61 -12.48
N CYS A 90 -5.21 -6.31 -13.77
CA CYS A 90 -5.99 -7.02 -14.78
C CYS A 90 -5.66 -8.52 -14.83
N GLU A 91 -4.38 -8.88 -14.72
CA GLU A 91 -3.92 -10.27 -14.67
C GLU A 91 -4.45 -10.98 -13.41
N ALA A 92 -4.32 -10.38 -12.24
CA ALA A 92 -4.85 -10.93 -10.99
C ALA A 92 -6.38 -11.10 -11.03
N ARG A 93 -7.10 -10.12 -11.60
CA ARG A 93 -8.57 -10.22 -11.76
C ARG A 93 -8.96 -11.38 -12.67
N TYR A 94 -8.28 -11.52 -13.81
CA TYR A 94 -8.52 -12.63 -14.73
C TYR A 94 -8.23 -13.99 -14.07
N ALA A 95 -7.07 -14.13 -13.43
CA ALA A 95 -6.63 -15.37 -12.78
C ALA A 95 -7.58 -15.83 -11.65
N THR A 96 -8.24 -14.89 -10.97
CA THR A 96 -9.12 -15.20 -9.82
C THR A 96 -10.60 -15.19 -10.17
N GLY A 97 -10.99 -14.81 -11.39
CA GLY A 97 -12.40 -14.73 -11.82
C GLY A 97 -13.10 -13.45 -11.36
N MET A 98 -12.37 -12.40 -10.98
CA MET A 98 -12.94 -11.09 -10.69
C MET A 98 -13.36 -10.39 -12.00
N PRO A 99 -14.51 -9.70 -12.04
CA PRO A 99 -15.01 -9.07 -13.25
C PRO A 99 -14.10 -7.91 -13.70
N ALA A 100 -13.85 -7.75 -14.98
CA ALA A 100 -13.05 -6.63 -15.50
C ALA A 100 -13.71 -5.27 -15.24
N PHE A 101 -12.89 -4.23 -15.06
CA PHE A 101 -13.38 -2.86 -15.00
C PHE A 101 -13.90 -2.40 -16.35
N GLN A 102 -15.07 -1.76 -16.37
CA GLN A 102 -15.73 -1.30 -17.60
C GLN A 102 -15.42 0.17 -17.94
N SER A 103 -14.93 0.93 -16.96
CA SER A 103 -14.55 2.35 -17.13
C SER A 103 -13.53 2.72 -16.07
N LYS A 104 -12.81 3.84 -16.30
CA LYS A 104 -11.76 4.35 -15.38
C LYS A 104 -10.78 3.25 -14.95
N ILE A 105 -10.37 2.42 -15.91
CA ILE A 105 -9.63 1.17 -15.65
C ILE A 105 -8.37 1.45 -14.83
N GLU A 106 -7.52 2.37 -15.29
CA GLU A 106 -6.28 2.75 -14.61
C GLU A 106 -6.53 3.20 -13.16
N THR A 107 -7.40 4.19 -12.95
CA THR A 107 -7.74 4.69 -11.60
C THR A 107 -8.32 3.60 -10.70
N ASN A 108 -9.14 2.70 -11.23
CA ASN A 108 -9.69 1.60 -10.46
C ASN A 108 -8.60 0.58 -10.10
N CYS A 109 -7.68 0.28 -11.01
CA CYS A 109 -6.54 -0.60 -10.74
C CYS A 109 -5.63 -0.01 -9.67
N GLU A 110 -5.30 1.28 -9.76
CA GLU A 110 -4.52 1.99 -8.72
C GLU A 110 -5.21 1.91 -7.35
N ASN A 111 -6.50 2.20 -7.29
CA ASN A 111 -7.27 2.14 -6.05
C ASN A 111 -7.31 0.74 -5.43
N GLU A 112 -7.31 -0.31 -6.24
CA GLU A 112 -7.22 -1.68 -5.74
C GLU A 112 -5.86 -1.94 -5.07
N LEU A 113 -4.76 -1.59 -5.73
CA LEU A 113 -3.41 -1.80 -5.17
C LEU A 113 -3.11 -0.89 -3.97
N PHE A 114 -3.68 0.32 -3.94
CA PHE A 114 -3.56 1.24 -2.81
C PHE A 114 -4.25 0.76 -1.53
N LYS A 115 -5.09 -0.28 -1.61
CA LYS A 115 -5.64 -0.95 -0.42
C LYS A 115 -4.62 -1.88 0.26
N LEU A 116 -3.65 -2.42 -0.48
CA LEU A 116 -2.75 -3.44 0.04
C LEU A 116 -1.45 -2.88 0.62
N PHE A 117 -1.03 -1.68 0.24
CA PHE A 117 0.24 -1.10 0.68
C PHE A 117 0.10 0.39 1.00
N LEU A 118 1.02 0.92 1.81
CA LEU A 118 1.31 2.34 1.77
C LEU A 118 2.21 2.64 0.57
N TRP A 119 1.93 3.72 -0.14
CA TRP A 119 2.64 4.09 -1.36
C TRP A 119 3.20 5.51 -1.29
N GLU A 120 4.40 5.71 -1.82
CA GLU A 120 4.97 7.03 -2.11
C GLU A 120 4.86 7.37 -3.59
N ASP A 121 4.75 8.67 -3.90
CA ASP A 121 4.77 9.15 -5.29
C ASP A 121 6.23 9.35 -5.69
N VAL A 122 6.62 8.73 -6.80
CA VAL A 122 7.94 8.88 -7.38
C VAL A 122 7.89 9.97 -8.44
N TYR A 123 8.83 10.91 -8.34
CA TYR A 123 8.97 12.01 -9.27
C TYR A 123 10.40 12.12 -9.79
N GLU A 124 10.54 12.45 -11.06
CA GLU A 124 11.82 12.83 -11.66
C GLU A 124 11.99 14.35 -11.72
N PRO A 125 13.22 14.85 -11.54
CA PRO A 125 13.55 16.23 -11.84
C PRO A 125 13.36 16.48 -13.35
N SER A 126 12.75 17.61 -13.71
CA SER A 126 12.70 18.08 -15.10
C SER A 126 13.89 18.98 -15.36
N ASP A 127 14.45 18.90 -16.57
CA ASP A 127 15.57 19.75 -17.04
C ASP A 127 15.29 21.26 -16.95
N ASN A 128 14.02 21.67 -16.76
CA ASN A 128 13.58 23.06 -16.63
C ASN A 128 13.19 23.46 -15.19
N ASP A 129 13.83 22.87 -14.18
CA ASP A 129 13.92 23.26 -12.74
C ASP A 129 12.65 23.60 -11.94
N GLU A 130 11.44 23.62 -12.53
CA GLU A 130 10.21 24.04 -11.82
C GLU A 130 9.11 22.99 -11.77
N LYS A 131 9.18 21.91 -12.56
CA LYS A 131 8.12 20.88 -12.59
C LYS A 131 8.70 19.49 -12.38
N LYS A 132 8.37 18.89 -11.23
CA LYS A 132 8.56 17.46 -10.99
C LYS A 132 7.65 16.66 -11.92
N ILE A 133 8.20 15.71 -12.67
CA ILE A 133 7.42 14.82 -13.54
C ILE A 133 7.07 13.57 -12.74
N PHE A 134 5.78 13.27 -12.65
CA PHE A 134 5.31 12.05 -11.98
C PHE A 134 5.69 10.82 -12.79
N ARG A 135 6.32 9.83 -12.14
CA ARG A 135 6.82 8.59 -12.77
C ARG A 135 6.00 7.37 -12.40
N GLY A 136 5.51 7.32 -11.16
CA GLY A 136 4.83 6.14 -10.63
C GLY A 136 4.85 6.13 -9.12
N TYR A 137 4.79 4.93 -8.57
CA TYR A 137 4.61 4.70 -7.15
C TYR A 137 5.63 3.71 -6.62
N LYS A 138 6.11 3.94 -5.39
CA LYS A 138 6.92 2.97 -4.66
C LYS A 138 6.15 2.49 -3.42
N PRO A 139 5.96 1.17 -3.25
CA PRO A 139 5.34 0.63 -2.05
C PRO A 139 6.32 0.75 -0.87
N ILE A 140 5.78 1.09 0.29
CA ILE A 140 6.55 1.31 1.52
C ILE A 140 6.41 0.10 2.43
N CYS A 141 5.16 -0.28 2.74
CA CYS A 141 4.88 -1.38 3.65
C CYS A 141 3.51 -2.02 3.36
N ARG A 142 3.39 -3.30 3.70
CA ARG A 142 2.17 -4.10 3.51
C ARG A 142 1.12 -3.79 4.57
N LEU A 143 -0.14 -3.73 4.13
CA LEU A 143 -1.33 -3.59 4.97
C LEU A 143 -2.06 -4.93 5.18
N ARG A 144 -1.58 -6.00 4.54
CA ARG A 144 -2.13 -7.35 4.62
C ARG A 144 -1.20 -8.26 5.43
N LYS A 145 -1.79 -9.24 6.13
CA LYS A 145 -1.08 -10.31 6.84
C LYS A 145 -0.66 -11.48 5.94
#